data_AF-A0A933ZIH5-F1
#
_entry.id   AF-A0A933ZIH5-F1
#
_cell.length_a   1.000
_cell.length_b   1.000
_cell.length_c   1.000
_cell.angle_alpha   90.00
_cell.angle_beta   90.00
_cell.angle_gamma   90.00
#
_symmetry.space_group_name_H-M   'P 1'
#
loop_
_entity.id
_entity.type
_entity.pdbx_description
1 polymer ?
#
loop_
_entity_poly.entity_id
_entity_poly.type
_entity_poly.pdbx_seq_one_letter_code
_entity_poly.pdbx_strand_id
1 'polypeptide(L)'
;MPFRAFAWLVAGSLVAACQPAAIAPPIGTSAPPPQPPPVAPIPDASTPDADAPDAAPDAAPDLGPGEHWTAELKSVDTCDDYRSGAAPRDYHDPHTTKRKFSYDGYALAQIEISREIDGLKRKYCVDVLWPKGEKNNDGKKTAVAKRIKPSWFRLIERTLVRIPWKHMQAIDRFVIDNRPMLHGVAPFHRGAPDEDARDGRTIWLNEHLFTGVNHWVHGTYGSYWAYHLPIDAVAVDKLPPDHDLFSPVLLHEIGHIVNYVVVNGSPSDATCPKCSEMCFDLKNCKTLTPAQREALCATAYCTGFGFESGTENWAEMYRWYYQGRYARAALAARFPACFAALEGDGKGQGYNAGRTAPWDEGLGEVIGYHKTRWDSCKGAACKPY
;
A
#
# COMPACT_ATOMS: atom_id res chain seq x y z
N MET A 1 -3.21 47.90 -45.18
CA MET A 1 -4.45 47.52 -45.89
C MET A 1 -4.57 46.00 -45.88
N PRO A 2 -5.74 45.39 -45.62
CA PRO A 2 -6.85 45.74 -44.72
C PRO A 2 -7.03 44.65 -43.62
N PHE A 3 -7.35 44.99 -42.37
CA PHE A 3 -8.72 45.09 -41.81
C PHE A 3 -9.70 43.98 -42.20
N ARG A 4 -10.08 43.13 -41.24
CA ARG A 4 -11.47 42.69 -41.02
C ARG A 4 -11.75 42.49 -39.54
N ALA A 5 -12.53 43.41 -38.99
CA ALA A 5 -13.36 43.23 -37.81
C ALA A 5 -14.70 42.61 -38.23
N PHE A 6 -15.30 41.77 -37.39
CA PHE A 6 -16.74 41.51 -37.24
C PHE A 6 -16.89 40.97 -35.81
N ALA A 7 -17.32 41.78 -34.85
CA ALA A 7 -18.70 42.17 -34.53
C ALA A 7 -19.53 41.03 -33.90
N TRP A 8 -19.60 41.12 -32.58
CA TRP A 8 -20.70 40.86 -31.64
C TRP A 8 -22.01 40.25 -32.16
N LEU A 9 -22.47 39.23 -31.44
CA LEU A 9 -23.89 38.99 -31.19
C LEU A 9 -24.09 38.69 -29.69
N VAL A 10 -24.81 39.60 -29.05
CA VAL A 10 -25.40 39.45 -27.72
C VAL A 10 -26.81 38.92 -27.91
N ALA A 11 -27.12 37.84 -27.21
CA ALA A 11 -28.43 37.51 -26.66
C ALA A 11 -28.09 36.69 -25.40
N GLY A 12 -28.44 37.09 -24.18
CA GLY A 12 -29.74 37.60 -23.78
C GLY A 12 -30.41 36.52 -22.93
N SER A 13 -30.20 36.62 -21.62
CA SER A 13 -31.04 36.17 -20.51
C SER A 13 -31.69 34.78 -20.53
N LEU A 14 -31.42 33.99 -19.49
CA LEU A 14 -32.47 33.62 -18.53
C LEU A 14 -31.86 33.13 -17.21
N VAL A 15 -32.25 33.85 -16.17
CA VAL A 15 -32.14 33.49 -14.76
C VAL A 15 -33.03 32.28 -14.50
N ALA A 16 -32.50 31.25 -13.86
CA ALA A 16 -33.30 30.35 -13.04
C ALA A 16 -32.43 29.88 -11.87
N ALA A 17 -32.51 30.63 -10.78
CA ALA A 17 -32.23 30.12 -9.46
C ALA A 17 -33.22 28.99 -9.15
N CYS A 18 -32.74 27.87 -8.64
CA CYS A 18 -33.53 27.03 -7.75
C CYS A 18 -32.62 26.48 -6.66
N GLN A 19 -33.01 26.82 -5.44
CA GLN A 19 -32.35 26.52 -4.17
C GLN A 19 -32.34 25.01 -3.85
N PRO A 20 -31.47 24.58 -2.91
CA PRO A 20 -31.44 23.22 -2.42
C PRO A 20 -32.64 22.95 -1.51
N ALA A 21 -33.37 21.86 -1.75
CA ALA A 21 -34.36 21.36 -0.82
C ALA A 21 -33.64 20.59 0.30
N ALA A 22 -33.66 21.17 1.49
CA ALA A 22 -33.39 20.51 2.75
C ALA A 22 -34.48 19.46 3.03
N ILE A 23 -34.08 18.25 3.40
CA ILE A 23 -34.97 17.30 4.07
C ILE A 23 -34.34 17.00 5.43
N ALA A 24 -34.93 17.59 6.46
CA ALA A 24 -34.72 17.24 7.86
C ALA A 24 -35.50 15.95 8.21
N PRO A 25 -35.13 15.24 9.28
CA PRO A 25 -35.51 13.85 9.51
C PRO A 25 -36.89 13.71 10.17
N PRO A 26 -37.55 12.55 10.08
CA PRO A 26 -38.66 12.25 10.97
C PRO A 26 -38.15 11.81 12.35
N ILE A 27 -38.67 12.48 13.37
CA ILE A 27 -38.58 12.13 14.78
C ILE A 27 -39.62 11.03 15.09
N GLY A 28 -39.16 9.99 15.78
CA GLY A 28 -39.87 9.37 16.89
C GLY A 28 -40.98 8.36 16.58
N THR A 29 -40.69 7.09 16.84
CA THR A 29 -41.59 6.24 17.62
C THR A 29 -40.80 5.50 18.70
N SER A 30 -41.33 5.56 19.91
CA SER A 30 -40.82 5.07 21.17
C SER A 30 -40.81 3.54 21.25
N ALA A 31 -39.64 2.96 21.55
CA ALA A 31 -39.52 1.56 21.95
C ALA A 31 -39.95 1.39 23.43
N PRO A 32 -40.74 0.36 23.78
CA PRO A 32 -40.98 0.00 25.17
C PRO A 32 -39.75 -0.69 25.81
N PRO A 33 -39.54 -0.55 27.13
CA PRO A 33 -38.36 -1.09 27.83
C PRO A 33 -38.36 -2.64 27.92
N PRO A 34 -37.18 -3.25 28.14
CA PRO A 34 -36.99 -4.69 28.02
C PRO A 34 -37.64 -5.47 29.18
N GLN A 35 -38.25 -6.62 28.87
CA GLN A 35 -38.68 -7.58 29.88
C GLN A 35 -37.50 -8.46 30.33
N PRO A 36 -37.31 -8.68 31.66
CA PRO A 36 -36.30 -9.60 32.18
C PRO A 36 -36.70 -11.07 31.95
N PRO A 37 -35.72 -11.99 31.81
CA PRO A 37 -35.98 -13.40 31.54
C PRO A 37 -36.56 -14.11 32.78
N PRO A 38 -37.45 -15.11 32.61
CA PRO A 38 -37.88 -15.94 33.71
C PRO A 38 -36.78 -16.93 34.12
N VAL A 39 -36.57 -16.97 35.44
CA VAL A 39 -35.64 -17.82 36.20
C VAL A 39 -36.04 -19.30 36.10
N ALA A 40 -35.05 -20.17 35.93
CA ALA A 40 -35.22 -21.64 35.90
C ALA A 40 -35.51 -22.23 37.29
N PRO A 41 -36.24 -23.34 37.39
CA PRO A 41 -36.23 -24.20 38.56
C PRO A 41 -35.26 -25.41 38.40
N ILE A 42 -34.49 -25.69 39.45
CA ILE A 42 -33.72 -26.93 39.76
C ILE A 42 -34.16 -27.32 41.19
N PRO A 43 -34.12 -28.58 41.72
CA PRO A 43 -33.60 -29.89 41.25
C PRO A 43 -34.71 -31.01 41.23
N ASP A 44 -34.52 -32.28 40.85
CA ASP A 44 -33.58 -33.23 41.43
C ASP A 44 -33.44 -34.58 40.67
N ALA A 45 -32.25 -35.18 40.89
CA ALA A 45 -31.83 -36.58 40.81
C ALA A 45 -32.15 -37.46 39.58
N SER A 46 -31.10 -37.82 38.82
CA SER A 46 -30.53 -39.19 38.77
C SER A 46 -29.41 -39.27 37.73
N THR A 47 -28.18 -39.55 38.20
CA THR A 47 -26.99 -39.86 37.40
C THR A 47 -27.13 -41.22 36.70
N PRO A 48 -26.61 -41.31 35.47
CA PRO A 48 -25.65 -42.38 35.17
C PRO A 48 -24.34 -41.78 34.63
N ASP A 49 -23.22 -42.39 35.04
CA ASP A 49 -21.87 -42.06 34.60
C ASP A 49 -21.77 -41.93 33.07
N ALA A 50 -21.32 -40.76 32.62
CA ALA A 50 -20.86 -40.52 31.27
C ALA A 50 -19.57 -39.69 31.35
N ASP A 51 -18.59 -40.12 30.58
CA ASP A 51 -17.21 -39.66 30.58
C ASP A 51 -17.05 -38.13 30.68
N ALA A 52 -16.08 -37.70 31.47
CA ALA A 52 -15.68 -36.30 31.58
C ALA A 52 -15.42 -35.74 30.17
N PRO A 53 -16.15 -34.70 29.72
CA PRO A 53 -15.81 -34.06 28.46
C PRO A 53 -14.43 -33.42 28.60
N ASP A 54 -13.56 -33.71 27.64
CA ASP A 54 -12.28 -33.04 27.47
C ASP A 54 -12.46 -31.54 27.69
N ALA A 55 -11.66 -30.98 28.60
CA ALA A 55 -11.59 -29.55 28.80
C ALA A 55 -11.40 -28.89 27.43
N ALA A 56 -12.40 -28.12 27.00
CA ALA A 56 -12.27 -27.26 25.85
C ALA A 56 -10.97 -26.45 26.02
N PRO A 57 -10.14 -26.32 24.97
CA PRO A 57 -8.90 -25.56 25.09
C PRO A 57 -9.26 -24.19 25.65
N ASP A 58 -8.60 -23.82 26.76
CA ASP A 58 -8.75 -22.52 27.40
C ASP A 58 -8.85 -21.45 26.32
N ALA A 59 -9.91 -20.66 26.37
CA ALA A 59 -10.07 -19.53 25.46
C ALA A 59 -8.77 -18.74 25.49
N ALA A 60 -8.11 -18.63 24.32
CA ALA A 60 -6.87 -17.89 24.20
C ALA A 60 -7.06 -16.51 24.85
N PRO A 61 -6.08 -16.03 25.64
CA PRO A 61 -6.22 -14.76 26.34
C PRO A 61 -6.61 -13.66 25.35
N ASP A 62 -7.56 -12.82 25.74
CA ASP A 62 -7.99 -11.67 24.94
C ASP A 62 -6.81 -10.68 24.88
N LEU A 63 -5.99 -10.84 23.85
CA LEU A 63 -4.90 -9.94 23.54
C LEU A 63 -5.57 -8.63 23.08
N GLY A 64 -5.38 -7.56 23.85
CA GLY A 64 -6.01 -6.26 23.60
C GLY A 64 -5.65 -5.67 22.22
N PRO A 65 -6.13 -4.48 21.88
CA PRO A 65 -5.76 -3.86 20.61
C PRO A 65 -4.24 -3.61 20.56
N GLY A 66 -3.62 -4.01 19.46
CA GLY A 66 -2.17 -3.93 19.31
C GLY A 66 -1.63 -5.10 18.51
N GLU A 67 -0.39 -4.92 18.05
CA GLU A 67 0.37 -6.02 17.45
C GLU A 67 0.99 -6.87 18.55
N HIS A 68 0.84 -8.19 18.43
CA HIS A 68 1.36 -9.17 19.37
C HIS A 68 2.43 -10.04 18.73
N TRP A 69 3.35 -10.52 19.55
CA TRP A 69 4.45 -11.33 19.10
C TRP A 69 3.98 -12.72 18.65
N THR A 70 4.40 -13.14 17.45
CA THR A 70 4.20 -14.51 16.95
C THR A 70 5.55 -15.16 16.63
N ALA A 71 5.57 -16.49 16.57
CA ALA A 71 6.78 -17.23 16.19
C ALA A 71 7.27 -16.93 14.76
N GLU A 72 6.40 -16.40 13.89
CA GLU A 72 6.80 -15.95 12.56
C GLU A 72 7.52 -14.60 12.58
N LEU A 73 7.32 -13.77 13.62
CA LEU A 73 7.98 -12.49 13.73
C LEU A 73 9.46 -12.71 14.11
N LYS A 74 10.35 -12.11 13.32
CA LYS A 74 11.79 -12.11 13.61
C LYS A 74 12.20 -10.80 14.32
N SER A 75 13.26 -10.85 15.11
CA SER A 75 13.93 -9.65 15.62
C SER A 75 15.43 -9.87 15.52
N VAL A 76 16.17 -8.82 15.23
CA VAL A 76 17.64 -8.84 15.23
C VAL A 76 18.18 -8.12 16.46
N ASP A 77 19.40 -8.44 16.86
CA ASP A 77 20.06 -7.78 18.00
C ASP A 77 20.72 -6.46 17.58
N THR A 78 21.37 -6.46 16.41
CA THR A 78 22.16 -5.35 15.88
C THR A 78 21.78 -4.99 14.45
N CYS A 79 21.97 -3.71 14.13
CA CYS A 79 21.75 -3.13 12.80
C CYS A 79 22.80 -2.06 12.53
N ASP A 80 23.43 -2.06 11.36
CA ASP A 80 24.33 -0.98 10.94
C ASP A 80 23.52 0.17 10.33
N ASP A 81 22.78 0.87 11.20
CA ASP A 81 21.84 1.90 10.77
C ASP A 81 22.54 3.05 10.03
N TYR A 82 21.94 3.51 8.93
CA TYR A 82 22.41 4.64 8.13
C TYR A 82 22.62 5.92 8.94
N ARG A 83 21.90 6.10 10.05
CA ARG A 83 22.01 7.24 10.96
C ARG A 83 23.30 7.25 11.78
N SER A 84 24.00 6.13 11.88
CA SER A 84 25.29 6.04 12.58
C SER A 84 26.39 6.87 11.91
N GLY A 85 26.19 7.30 10.65
CA GLY A 85 27.22 7.98 9.87
C GLY A 85 28.32 7.06 9.34
N ALA A 86 28.19 5.74 9.54
CA ALA A 86 29.08 4.77 8.94
C ALA A 86 29.03 4.87 7.40
N ALA A 87 30.19 4.67 6.77
CA ALA A 87 30.25 4.63 5.31
C ALA A 87 29.44 3.42 4.79
N PRO A 88 28.73 3.57 3.65
CA PRO A 88 28.05 2.44 3.02
C PRO A 88 29.02 1.29 2.75
N ARG A 89 28.56 0.07 3.05
CA ARG A 89 29.33 -1.17 2.82
C ARG A 89 29.16 -1.62 1.37
N ASP A 90 30.00 -2.54 0.92
CA ASP A 90 29.78 -3.21 -0.37
C ASP A 90 28.92 -4.45 -0.13
N TYR A 91 27.83 -4.55 -0.90
CA TYR A 91 26.98 -5.72 -0.90
C TYR A 91 27.62 -6.83 -1.74
N HIS A 92 27.64 -8.04 -1.20
CA HIS A 92 28.03 -9.25 -1.90
C HIS A 92 26.89 -10.27 -1.82
N ASP A 93 26.44 -10.75 -2.97
CA ASP A 93 25.41 -11.80 -3.02
C ASP A 93 25.97 -13.10 -2.43
N PRO A 94 25.38 -13.66 -1.36
CA PRO A 94 25.93 -14.84 -0.70
C PRO A 94 25.76 -16.13 -1.52
N HIS A 95 24.88 -16.13 -2.52
CA HIS A 95 24.60 -17.32 -3.32
C HIS A 95 25.39 -17.34 -4.63
N THR A 96 25.40 -16.22 -5.36
CA THR A 96 26.24 -15.96 -6.55
C THR A 96 25.82 -14.65 -7.20
N THR A 97 26.71 -14.01 -7.96
CA THR A 97 26.35 -12.88 -8.82
C THR A 97 25.28 -13.31 -9.84
N LYS A 98 24.08 -12.72 -9.71
CA LYS A 98 22.96 -12.97 -10.62
C LYS A 98 23.24 -12.39 -12.01
N ARG A 99 22.63 -12.95 -13.05
CA ARG A 99 22.82 -12.47 -14.43
C ARG A 99 21.92 -11.27 -14.75
N LYS A 100 20.70 -11.27 -14.24
CA LYS A 100 19.67 -10.25 -14.47
C LYS A 100 19.41 -9.51 -13.17
N PHE A 101 19.25 -8.19 -13.26
CA PHE A 101 18.96 -7.34 -12.10
C PHE A 101 19.95 -7.51 -10.95
N SER A 102 21.19 -7.89 -11.25
CA SER A 102 22.21 -8.01 -10.21
C SER A 102 22.47 -6.66 -9.55
N TYR A 103 22.57 -6.70 -8.22
CA TYR A 103 23.02 -5.62 -7.35
C TYR A 103 24.26 -6.05 -6.54
N ASP A 104 24.92 -7.14 -6.95
CA ASP A 104 26.23 -7.51 -6.42
C ASP A 104 27.23 -6.37 -6.67
N GLY A 105 28.04 -6.04 -5.65
CA GLY A 105 28.94 -4.90 -5.66
C GLY A 105 28.29 -3.53 -5.45
N TYR A 106 26.99 -3.48 -5.09
CA TYR A 106 26.31 -2.21 -4.78
C TYR A 106 26.74 -1.66 -3.45
N ALA A 107 26.58 -0.34 -3.27
CA ALA A 107 26.64 0.23 -1.94
C ALA A 107 25.42 -0.23 -1.13
N LEU A 108 25.64 -0.53 0.14
CA LEU A 108 24.68 -1.01 1.12
C LEU A 108 24.66 -0.07 2.32
N ALA A 109 23.47 0.38 2.68
CA ALA A 109 23.17 0.91 4.01
C ALA A 109 21.92 0.22 4.55
N GLN A 110 21.77 0.19 5.87
CA GLN A 110 20.63 -0.44 6.52
C GLN A 110 19.75 0.60 7.23
N ILE A 111 18.45 0.35 7.25
CA ILE A 111 17.49 1.10 8.06
C ILE A 111 17.09 0.22 9.24
N GLU A 112 17.40 0.63 10.47
CA GLU A 112 16.86 -0.02 11.68
C GLU A 112 15.45 0.49 11.93
N ILE A 113 14.47 -0.40 11.87
CA ILE A 113 13.13 -0.15 12.38
C ILE A 113 13.02 -0.81 13.75
N SER A 114 12.80 0.01 14.77
CA SER A 114 12.55 -0.41 16.14
C SER A 114 11.08 -0.24 16.49
N ARG A 115 10.45 -1.24 17.11
CA ARG A 115 9.07 -1.15 17.64
C ARG A 115 8.97 -1.86 18.98
N GLU A 116 8.14 -1.34 19.87
CA GLU A 116 7.75 -2.07 21.08
C GLU A 116 6.57 -3.01 20.75
N ILE A 117 6.76 -4.30 20.97
CA ILE A 117 5.74 -5.35 20.77
C ILE A 117 5.72 -6.19 22.04
N ASP A 118 4.58 -6.27 22.70
CA ASP A 118 4.40 -6.92 24.01
C ASP A 118 5.42 -6.45 25.07
N GLY A 119 5.63 -5.12 25.16
CA GLY A 119 6.55 -4.50 26.12
C GLY A 119 8.03 -4.72 25.84
N LEU A 120 8.38 -5.38 24.72
CA LEU A 120 9.76 -5.65 24.33
C LEU A 120 10.12 -4.85 23.08
N LYS A 121 11.26 -4.16 23.12
CA LYS A 121 11.81 -3.50 21.94
C LYS A 121 12.31 -4.56 20.95
N ARG A 122 11.67 -4.62 19.80
CA ARG A 122 12.02 -5.45 18.65
C ARG A 122 12.70 -4.60 17.59
N LYS A 123 13.60 -5.21 16.83
CA LYS A 123 14.33 -4.55 15.75
C LYS A 123 14.26 -5.37 14.48
N TYR A 124 14.20 -4.67 13.36
CA TYR A 124 14.33 -5.24 12.03
C TYR A 124 15.23 -4.34 11.19
N CYS A 125 16.08 -4.94 10.35
CA CYS A 125 16.94 -4.24 9.42
C CYS A 125 16.43 -4.48 8.01
N VAL A 126 16.24 -3.39 7.27
CA VAL A 126 16.00 -3.46 5.83
C VAL A 126 17.23 -2.93 5.11
N ASP A 127 17.70 -3.68 4.13
CA ASP A 127 18.82 -3.28 3.29
C ASP A 127 18.36 -2.26 2.24
N VAL A 128 19.16 -1.22 2.02
CA VAL A 128 18.99 -0.26 0.92
C VAL A 128 20.25 -0.30 0.07
N LEU A 129 20.09 -0.68 -1.19
CA LEU A 129 21.17 -0.91 -2.14
C LEU A 129 21.13 0.11 -3.28
N TRP A 130 22.29 0.56 -3.77
CA TRP A 130 22.36 1.39 -4.96
C TRP A 130 23.69 1.26 -5.74
N PRO A 131 23.72 1.58 -7.05
CA PRO A 131 24.95 1.59 -7.83
C PRO A 131 25.99 2.56 -7.23
N LYS A 132 27.27 2.16 -7.12
CA LYS A 132 28.34 3.02 -6.58
C LYS A 132 28.80 4.14 -7.53
N GLY A 133 28.50 4.01 -8.81
CA GLY A 133 29.00 4.90 -9.86
C GLY A 133 27.91 5.44 -10.79
N GLU A 134 28.34 5.93 -11.95
CA GLU A 134 27.45 6.51 -12.97
C GLU A 134 26.75 5.47 -13.85
N LYS A 135 27.04 4.18 -13.63
CA LYS A 135 26.44 3.06 -14.33
C LYS A 135 25.97 2.01 -13.33
N ASN A 136 24.84 1.38 -13.61
CA ASN A 136 24.39 0.19 -12.92
C ASN A 136 24.99 -1.08 -13.54
N ASN A 137 24.61 -2.26 -13.03
CA ASN A 137 25.25 -3.52 -13.42
C ASN A 137 24.88 -3.96 -14.85
N ASP A 138 23.85 -3.38 -15.47
CA ASP A 138 23.55 -3.57 -16.91
C ASP A 138 24.25 -2.53 -17.80
N GLY A 139 25.16 -1.73 -17.22
CA GLY A 139 25.89 -0.67 -17.92
C GLY A 139 25.04 0.55 -18.29
N LYS A 140 23.79 0.64 -17.81
CA LYS A 140 22.91 1.80 -18.04
C LYS A 140 23.32 2.96 -17.14
N LYS A 141 23.23 4.18 -17.68
CA LYS A 141 23.55 5.39 -16.92
C LYS A 141 22.58 5.59 -15.75
N THR A 142 23.11 5.99 -14.61
CA THR A 142 22.37 6.30 -13.39
C THR A 142 23.03 7.46 -12.66
N ALA A 143 22.23 8.31 -12.01
CA ALA A 143 22.73 9.40 -11.18
C ALA A 143 22.53 9.14 -9.68
N VAL A 144 22.03 7.96 -9.30
CA VAL A 144 21.67 7.62 -7.90
C VAL A 144 22.86 7.83 -6.96
N ALA A 145 24.05 7.32 -7.30
CA ALA A 145 25.25 7.45 -6.47
C ALA A 145 25.57 8.90 -6.06
N LYS A 146 25.30 9.86 -6.96
CA LYS A 146 25.55 11.28 -6.74
C LYS A 146 24.41 12.01 -6.01
N ARG A 147 23.23 11.39 -5.96
CA ARG A 147 21.98 12.04 -5.52
C ARG A 147 21.42 11.46 -4.23
N ILE A 148 21.80 10.24 -3.87
CA ILE A 148 21.32 9.59 -2.66
C ILE A 148 21.66 10.45 -1.44
N LYS A 149 20.68 10.62 -0.55
CA LYS A 149 20.74 11.50 0.62
C LYS A 149 20.03 10.86 1.81
N PRO A 150 20.33 11.29 3.05
CA PRO A 150 19.61 10.86 4.25
C PRO A 150 18.08 10.96 4.16
N SER A 151 17.53 11.97 3.46
CA SER A 151 16.07 12.12 3.28
C SER A 151 15.44 10.96 2.50
N TRP A 152 16.18 10.27 1.63
CA TRP A 152 15.65 9.12 0.88
C TRP A 152 15.43 7.92 1.80
N PHE A 153 16.41 7.65 2.67
CA PHE A 153 16.30 6.62 3.71
C PHE A 153 15.18 6.96 4.69
N ARG A 154 15.08 8.24 5.08
CA ARG A 154 14.01 8.72 5.95
C ARG A 154 12.63 8.48 5.36
N LEU A 155 12.43 8.72 4.06
CA LEU A 155 11.16 8.43 3.38
C LEU A 155 10.78 6.94 3.46
N ILE A 156 11.74 6.05 3.22
CA ILE A 156 11.55 4.60 3.31
C ILE A 156 11.19 4.22 4.75
N GLU A 157 11.97 4.67 5.73
CA GLU A 157 11.74 4.45 7.17
C GLU A 157 10.33 4.90 7.58
N ARG A 158 9.95 6.14 7.26
CA ARG A 158 8.64 6.73 7.59
C ARG A 158 7.48 6.03 6.88
N THR A 159 7.75 5.31 5.80
CA THR A 159 6.75 4.44 5.16
C THR A 159 6.65 3.10 5.89
N LEU A 160 7.77 2.46 6.24
CA LEU A 160 7.81 1.16 6.93
C LEU A 160 7.23 1.20 8.36
N VAL A 161 7.40 2.30 9.10
CA VAL A 161 6.84 2.40 10.47
C VAL A 161 5.31 2.34 10.50
N ARG A 162 4.65 2.67 9.38
CA ARG A 162 3.18 2.74 9.27
C ARG A 162 2.50 1.38 9.13
N ILE A 163 3.24 0.36 8.74
CA ILE A 163 2.68 -0.94 8.37
C ILE A 163 2.94 -1.98 9.48
N PRO A 164 2.11 -3.02 9.60
CA PRO A 164 2.34 -4.14 10.51
C PRO A 164 3.76 -4.71 10.40
N TRP A 165 4.31 -5.21 11.51
CA TRP A 165 5.65 -5.80 11.61
C TRP A 165 5.80 -6.93 10.60
N LYS A 166 4.80 -7.82 10.52
CA LYS A 166 4.79 -8.92 9.54
C LYS A 166 4.89 -8.43 8.09
N HIS A 167 4.30 -7.28 7.76
CA HIS A 167 4.37 -6.69 6.42
C HIS A 167 5.74 -6.08 6.15
N MET A 168 6.28 -5.34 7.12
CA MET A 168 7.65 -4.84 7.05
C MET A 168 8.65 -5.99 6.86
N GLN A 169 8.46 -7.10 7.58
CA GLN A 169 9.29 -8.28 7.47
C GLN A 169 9.10 -9.09 6.19
N ALA A 170 8.13 -8.76 5.35
CA ALA A 170 8.03 -9.34 4.02
C ALA A 170 9.06 -8.73 3.05
N ILE A 171 9.65 -7.59 3.41
CA ILE A 171 10.56 -6.80 2.58
C ILE A 171 11.98 -6.96 3.09
N ASP A 172 12.83 -7.64 2.34
CA ASP A 172 14.24 -7.79 2.73
C ASP A 172 15.06 -6.57 2.34
N ARG A 173 14.73 -5.97 1.19
CA ARG A 173 15.55 -4.88 0.63
C ARG A 173 14.82 -3.93 -0.31
N PHE A 174 15.35 -2.72 -0.39
CA PHE A 174 15.08 -1.75 -1.44
C PHE A 174 16.32 -1.59 -2.31
N VAL A 175 16.17 -1.66 -3.64
CA VAL A 175 17.24 -1.35 -4.58
C VAL A 175 16.90 -0.06 -5.30
N ILE A 176 17.65 1.01 -5.04
CA ILE A 176 17.48 2.29 -5.70
C ILE A 176 18.32 2.30 -6.97
N ASP A 177 17.67 1.92 -8.05
CA ASP A 177 18.24 1.79 -9.37
C ASP A 177 17.14 2.06 -10.40
N ASN A 178 17.47 2.78 -11.47
CA ASN A 178 16.54 3.12 -12.54
C ASN A 178 16.18 1.92 -13.43
N ARG A 179 16.30 0.70 -12.90
CA ARG A 179 15.98 -0.60 -13.48
C ARG A 179 14.96 -1.25 -12.53
N PRO A 180 13.65 -1.10 -12.74
CA PRO A 180 12.97 -0.79 -13.99
C PRO A 180 12.73 0.71 -14.25
N MET A 181 12.25 1.01 -15.47
CA MET A 181 11.90 2.38 -15.89
C MET A 181 10.84 3.03 -15.00
N LEU A 182 9.98 2.22 -14.38
CA LEU A 182 9.00 2.64 -13.38
C LEU A 182 9.43 2.09 -12.01
N HIS A 183 9.05 2.77 -10.93
CA HIS A 183 9.19 2.19 -9.59
C HIS A 183 8.35 0.92 -9.50
N GLY A 184 8.83 -0.06 -8.77
CA GLY A 184 7.97 -1.09 -8.23
C GLY A 184 8.59 -2.44 -8.03
N VAL A 185 7.72 -3.42 -7.74
CA VAL A 185 8.13 -4.82 -7.70
C VAL A 185 8.37 -5.28 -9.14
N ALA A 186 9.61 -5.11 -9.59
CA ALA A 186 10.03 -5.44 -10.94
C ALA A 186 9.60 -6.87 -11.32
N PRO A 187 8.85 -7.08 -12.42
CA PRO A 187 8.32 -8.41 -12.78
C PRO A 187 9.44 -9.43 -12.97
N PHE A 188 9.56 -10.42 -12.09
CA PHE A 188 10.71 -11.33 -12.06
C PHE A 188 10.42 -12.71 -12.60
N HIS A 189 11.46 -13.36 -13.12
CA HIS A 189 11.32 -14.69 -13.70
C HIS A 189 11.23 -15.75 -12.60
N ARG A 190 10.01 -16.04 -12.16
CA ARG A 190 9.69 -16.94 -11.04
C ARG A 190 10.22 -18.37 -11.21
N GLY A 191 10.50 -18.81 -12.44
CA GLY A 191 11.08 -20.12 -12.76
C GLY A 191 12.61 -20.12 -12.92
N ALA A 192 13.31 -19.01 -12.65
CA ALA A 192 14.78 -18.92 -12.76
C ALA A 192 15.40 -18.08 -11.61
N PRO A 193 15.17 -18.47 -10.34
CA PRO A 193 15.66 -17.72 -9.16
C PRO A 193 17.20 -17.64 -9.08
N ASP A 194 17.91 -18.52 -9.79
CA ASP A 194 19.37 -18.51 -9.83
C ASP A 194 19.94 -17.46 -10.80
N GLU A 195 19.13 -16.97 -11.75
CA GLU A 195 19.58 -16.01 -12.76
C GLU A 195 19.15 -14.57 -12.48
N ASP A 196 18.11 -14.37 -11.67
CA ASP A 196 17.41 -13.11 -11.47
C ASP A 196 17.46 -12.73 -9.99
N ALA A 197 18.03 -11.57 -9.67
CA ALA A 197 18.18 -11.14 -8.28
C ALA A 197 16.85 -10.70 -7.62
N ARG A 198 15.78 -10.62 -8.41
CA ARG A 198 14.45 -10.30 -7.91
C ARG A 198 13.83 -11.57 -7.32
N ASP A 199 13.65 -11.54 -6.01
CA ASP A 199 13.26 -12.68 -5.18
C ASP A 199 11.83 -12.57 -4.61
N GLY A 200 11.08 -11.57 -5.07
CA GLY A 200 9.74 -11.26 -4.55
C GLY A 200 9.73 -10.64 -3.15
N ARG A 201 10.91 -10.31 -2.60
CA ARG A 201 11.11 -9.61 -1.32
C ARG A 201 11.92 -8.32 -1.47
N THR A 202 12.31 -8.02 -2.71
CA THR A 202 13.06 -6.84 -3.12
C THR A 202 12.17 -5.84 -3.85
N ILE A 203 12.13 -4.59 -3.39
CA ILE A 203 11.46 -3.48 -4.09
C ILE A 203 12.49 -2.68 -4.88
N TRP A 204 12.25 -2.47 -6.17
CA TRP A 204 13.11 -1.67 -7.03
C TRP A 204 12.57 -0.25 -7.16
N LEU A 205 13.37 0.72 -6.77
CA LEU A 205 13.01 2.13 -6.76
C LEU A 205 13.82 2.89 -7.80
N ASN A 206 13.14 3.42 -8.80
CA ASN A 206 13.73 4.44 -9.66
C ASN A 206 13.98 5.75 -8.87
N GLU A 207 14.96 6.56 -9.27
CA GLU A 207 15.32 7.80 -8.59
C GLU A 207 14.23 8.90 -8.65
N HIS A 208 13.34 8.82 -9.66
CA HIS A 208 12.26 9.80 -9.85
C HIS A 208 11.30 9.91 -8.67
N LEU A 209 11.17 8.85 -7.86
CA LEU A 209 10.37 8.85 -6.63
C LEU A 209 10.86 9.92 -5.66
N PHE A 210 12.17 10.16 -5.66
CA PHE A 210 12.82 11.05 -4.72
C PHE A 210 13.10 12.43 -5.31
N THR A 211 13.43 12.48 -6.60
CA THR A 211 13.81 13.74 -7.27
C THR A 211 12.63 14.44 -7.95
N GLY A 212 11.54 13.72 -8.22
CA GLY A 212 10.32 14.27 -8.81
C GLY A 212 9.39 14.83 -7.74
N VAL A 213 8.65 15.88 -8.11
CA VAL A 213 7.51 16.38 -7.34
C VAL A 213 6.27 15.51 -7.61
N ASN A 214 5.24 15.62 -6.77
CA ASN A 214 3.91 15.07 -7.09
C ASN A 214 3.42 15.64 -8.44
N HIS A 215 2.92 14.77 -9.32
CA HIS A 215 2.54 15.15 -10.68
C HIS A 215 1.46 14.23 -11.26
N TRP A 216 0.83 14.69 -12.35
CA TRP A 216 0.02 13.82 -13.19
C TRP A 216 0.93 12.91 -14.02
N VAL A 217 0.66 11.61 -13.97
CA VAL A 217 1.23 10.61 -14.88
C VAL A 217 0.15 10.16 -15.84
N HIS A 218 0.50 10.06 -17.12
CA HIS A 218 -0.40 9.49 -18.12
C HIS A 218 -0.33 7.95 -18.05
N GLY A 219 -1.42 7.35 -17.62
CA GLY A 219 -1.72 5.95 -17.89
C GLY A 219 -2.35 5.80 -19.27
N THR A 220 -2.57 4.56 -19.69
CA THR A 220 -2.91 4.25 -21.07
C THR A 220 -4.35 4.69 -21.49
N TYR A 221 -5.27 5.02 -20.57
CA TYR A 221 -6.64 5.55 -20.85
C TYR A 221 -6.96 6.76 -19.94
N GLY A 222 -5.95 7.46 -19.40
CA GLY A 222 -6.20 8.65 -18.61
C GLY A 222 -4.99 9.14 -17.83
N SER A 223 -5.15 10.27 -17.16
CA SER A 223 -4.11 10.81 -16.28
C SER A 223 -4.45 10.46 -14.86
N TYR A 224 -3.50 9.91 -14.11
CA TYR A 224 -3.62 9.68 -12.69
C TYR A 224 -2.60 10.50 -11.93
N TRP A 225 -2.95 10.87 -10.70
CA TRP A 225 -2.07 11.66 -9.87
C TRP A 225 -1.10 10.72 -9.15
N ALA A 226 0.19 10.93 -9.35
CA ALA A 226 1.26 10.23 -8.66
C ALA A 226 1.68 11.04 -7.43
N TYR A 227 1.52 10.42 -6.25
CA TYR A 227 1.82 11.02 -4.95
C TYR A 227 3.12 10.42 -4.40
N HIS A 228 4.23 11.10 -4.61
CA HIS A 228 5.48 10.73 -3.95
C HIS A 228 5.46 11.11 -2.46
N LEU A 229 4.77 12.21 -2.13
CA LEU A 229 4.64 12.80 -0.79
C LEU A 229 3.19 13.26 -0.51
N PRO A 230 2.80 13.51 0.76
CA PRO A 230 1.49 14.08 1.09
C PRO A 230 1.39 15.60 0.81
N ILE A 231 2.47 16.22 0.31
CA ILE A 231 2.53 17.64 -0.01
C ILE A 231 2.87 17.84 -1.49
N ASP A 232 2.17 18.78 -2.15
CA ASP A 232 2.37 19.08 -3.55
C ASP A 232 3.64 19.90 -3.82
N ALA A 233 4.13 19.82 -5.06
CA ALA A 233 5.27 20.60 -5.57
C ALA A 233 6.61 20.45 -4.81
N VAL A 234 6.72 19.50 -3.89
CA VAL A 234 7.96 19.21 -3.15
C VAL A 234 8.52 17.87 -3.58
N ALA A 235 9.85 17.82 -3.75
CA ALA A 235 10.61 16.60 -4.00
C ALA A 235 11.33 16.17 -2.72
N VAL A 236 11.47 14.85 -2.52
CA VAL A 236 12.11 14.26 -1.34
C VAL A 236 13.58 14.68 -1.22
N ASP A 237 14.26 14.86 -2.35
CA ASP A 237 15.67 15.27 -2.39
C ASP A 237 15.93 16.69 -1.86
N LYS A 238 14.87 17.49 -1.63
CA LYS A 238 14.92 18.84 -1.06
C LYS A 238 14.55 18.88 0.43
N LEU A 239 14.07 17.77 0.98
CA LEU A 239 13.66 17.70 2.38
C LEU A 239 14.88 17.58 3.32
N PRO A 240 14.77 18.06 4.56
CA PRO A 240 15.77 17.82 5.58
C PRO A 240 15.83 16.32 5.95
N PRO A 241 16.97 15.80 6.44
CA PRO A 241 17.16 14.39 6.81
C PRO A 241 16.15 13.81 7.81
N ASP A 242 15.52 14.66 8.63
CA ASP A 242 14.66 14.30 9.75
C ASP A 242 13.16 14.50 9.48
N HIS A 243 12.77 14.77 8.23
CA HIS A 243 11.37 14.98 7.84
C HIS A 243 10.45 13.83 8.29
N ASP A 244 9.18 14.12 8.50
CA ASP A 244 8.17 13.16 8.99
C ASP A 244 7.32 12.52 7.88
N LEU A 245 7.47 13.02 6.65
CA LEU A 245 6.73 12.60 5.46
C LEU A 245 7.03 11.15 5.06
N PHE A 246 6.06 10.53 4.38
CA PHE A 246 6.09 9.15 3.89
C PHE A 246 5.67 9.11 2.42
N SER A 247 5.80 7.94 1.78
CA SER A 247 5.46 7.78 0.37
C SER A 247 4.24 6.86 0.14
N PRO A 248 3.14 7.40 -0.42
CA PRO A 248 2.02 6.60 -0.92
C PRO A 248 2.41 5.64 -2.05
N VAL A 249 3.33 6.04 -2.94
CA VAL A 249 3.85 5.13 -3.98
C VAL A 249 4.57 3.94 -3.35
N LEU A 250 5.40 4.16 -2.32
CA LEU A 250 6.03 3.03 -1.63
C LEU A 250 5.00 2.12 -0.93
N LEU A 251 3.93 2.68 -0.35
CA LEU A 251 2.85 1.85 0.22
C LEU A 251 2.22 0.95 -0.85
N HIS A 252 2.02 1.44 -2.08
CA HIS A 252 1.53 0.63 -3.19
C HIS A 252 2.47 -0.55 -3.48
N GLU A 253 3.77 -0.28 -3.65
CA GLU A 253 4.75 -1.33 -3.96
C GLU A 253 4.89 -2.37 -2.84
N ILE A 254 4.79 -1.91 -1.59
CA ILE A 254 4.74 -2.79 -0.43
C ILE A 254 3.49 -3.68 -0.49
N GLY A 255 2.35 -3.15 -0.93
CA GLY A 255 1.11 -3.90 -1.10
C GLY A 255 1.27 -5.12 -2.01
N HIS A 256 2.07 -5.01 -3.08
CA HIS A 256 2.42 -6.15 -3.94
C HIS A 256 3.19 -7.24 -3.19
N ILE A 257 4.24 -6.88 -2.45
CA ILE A 257 5.01 -7.86 -1.65
C ILE A 257 4.14 -8.49 -0.56
N VAL A 258 3.31 -7.71 0.11
CA VAL A 258 2.37 -8.21 1.13
C VAL A 258 1.39 -9.21 0.50
N ASN A 259 0.89 -8.95 -0.70
CA ASN A 259 0.05 -9.92 -1.40
C ASN A 259 0.77 -11.26 -1.56
N TYR A 260 1.94 -11.25 -2.19
CA TYR A 260 2.64 -12.48 -2.52
C TYR A 260 3.08 -13.23 -1.26
N VAL A 261 3.74 -12.53 -0.34
CA VAL A 261 4.40 -13.15 0.81
C VAL A 261 3.46 -13.40 1.98
N VAL A 262 2.61 -12.43 2.31
CA VAL A 262 1.79 -12.47 3.54
C VAL A 262 0.41 -13.07 3.26
N VAL A 263 -0.23 -12.66 2.16
CA VAL A 263 -1.57 -13.14 1.81
C VAL A 263 -1.49 -14.54 1.18
N ASN A 264 -0.63 -14.72 0.17
CA ASN A 264 -0.51 -15.99 -0.55
C ASN A 264 0.52 -16.95 0.06
N GLY A 265 1.36 -16.46 0.98
CA GLY A 265 2.38 -17.28 1.65
C GLY A 265 3.61 -17.61 0.78
N SER A 266 3.72 -17.05 -0.44
CA SER A 266 4.83 -17.32 -1.34
C SER A 266 5.14 -16.13 -2.28
N PRO A 267 6.41 -15.69 -2.37
CA PRO A 267 6.80 -14.65 -3.33
C PRO A 267 6.53 -15.03 -4.80
N SER A 268 6.37 -16.32 -5.11
CA SER A 268 6.06 -16.80 -6.47
C SER A 268 4.56 -16.84 -6.80
N ASP A 269 3.70 -16.73 -5.79
CA ASP A 269 2.25 -16.75 -5.97
C ASP A 269 1.72 -15.33 -6.19
N ALA A 270 1.34 -15.01 -7.42
CA ALA A 270 0.70 -13.73 -7.77
C ALA A 270 -0.77 -13.88 -8.12
N THR A 271 -1.45 -14.81 -7.47
CA THR A 271 -2.90 -14.70 -7.32
C THR A 271 -3.24 -13.42 -6.53
N CYS A 272 -4.43 -12.88 -6.78
CA CYS A 272 -4.93 -11.74 -6.02
C CYS A 272 -6.00 -12.22 -5.02
N PRO A 273 -6.18 -11.52 -3.89
CA PRO A 273 -7.27 -11.82 -2.97
C PRO A 273 -8.62 -11.59 -3.64
N LYS A 274 -9.60 -12.47 -3.39
CA LYS A 274 -10.95 -12.39 -3.98
C LYS A 274 -11.59 -11.01 -3.89
N CYS A 275 -11.34 -10.28 -2.80
CA CYS A 275 -11.92 -8.96 -2.59
C CYS A 275 -11.39 -7.89 -3.57
N SER A 276 -10.24 -8.15 -4.21
CA SER A 276 -9.55 -7.27 -5.15
C SER A 276 -9.61 -7.74 -6.61
N GLU A 277 -10.24 -8.90 -6.86
CA GLU A 277 -10.41 -9.45 -8.21
C GLU A 277 -11.07 -8.43 -9.14
N MET A 278 -10.52 -8.35 -10.35
CA MET A 278 -11.05 -7.50 -11.42
C MET A 278 -11.66 -8.37 -12.52
N CYS A 279 -12.23 -7.71 -13.52
CA CYS A 279 -12.87 -8.40 -14.62
C CYS A 279 -11.93 -9.33 -15.43
N PHE A 280 -10.62 -9.08 -15.38
CA PHE A 280 -9.61 -9.91 -16.05
C PHE A 280 -9.42 -11.23 -15.32
N ASP A 281 -9.27 -11.18 -13.99
CA ASP A 281 -9.21 -12.37 -13.13
C ASP A 281 -10.47 -13.23 -13.31
N LEU A 282 -11.63 -12.58 -13.43
CA LEU A 282 -12.93 -13.21 -13.65
C LEU A 282 -13.22 -13.59 -15.11
N LYS A 283 -12.33 -13.26 -16.05
CA LYS A 283 -12.46 -13.51 -17.51
C LYS A 283 -13.76 -12.98 -18.12
N ASN A 284 -14.31 -11.90 -17.58
CA ASN A 284 -15.59 -11.33 -17.98
C ASN A 284 -15.50 -9.87 -18.48
N CYS A 285 -14.30 -9.29 -18.63
CA CYS A 285 -14.16 -7.89 -19.05
C CYS A 285 -14.94 -7.51 -20.33
N LYS A 286 -15.08 -8.45 -21.27
CA LYS A 286 -15.80 -8.22 -22.55
C LYS A 286 -17.30 -8.03 -22.37
N THR A 287 -17.88 -8.55 -21.28
CA THR A 287 -19.33 -8.47 -21.01
C THR A 287 -19.70 -7.24 -20.17
N LEU A 288 -18.71 -6.56 -19.60
CA LEU A 288 -18.90 -5.38 -18.76
C LEU A 288 -18.79 -4.08 -19.57
N THR A 289 -19.62 -3.11 -19.22
CA THR A 289 -19.44 -1.71 -19.65
C THR A 289 -18.17 -1.12 -19.02
N PRO A 290 -17.61 -0.04 -19.59
CA PRO A 290 -16.49 0.67 -18.97
C PRO A 290 -16.73 1.02 -17.49
N ALA A 291 -17.86 1.66 -17.21
CA ALA A 291 -18.27 2.04 -15.85
C ALA A 291 -18.27 0.85 -14.87
N GLN A 292 -18.72 -0.32 -15.32
CA GLN A 292 -18.70 -1.54 -14.50
C GLN A 292 -17.29 -2.06 -14.28
N ARG A 293 -16.39 -1.96 -15.27
CA ARG A 293 -14.98 -2.34 -15.09
C ARG A 293 -14.28 -1.42 -14.10
N GLU A 294 -14.52 -0.12 -14.17
CA GLU A 294 -13.89 0.84 -13.24
C GLU A 294 -14.48 0.78 -11.84
N ALA A 295 -15.75 0.39 -11.69
CA ALA A 295 -16.35 0.21 -10.38
C ALA A 295 -15.64 -0.87 -9.55
N LEU A 296 -14.97 -1.82 -10.21
CA LEU A 296 -14.14 -2.85 -9.56
C LEU A 296 -12.78 -2.30 -9.11
N CYS A 297 -12.44 -1.06 -9.46
CA CYS A 297 -11.10 -0.52 -9.35
C CYS A 297 -11.00 0.61 -8.32
N ALA A 298 -10.00 0.53 -7.43
CA ALA A 298 -9.72 1.59 -6.47
C ALA A 298 -9.38 2.91 -7.19
N THR A 299 -8.48 2.88 -8.17
CA THR A 299 -8.11 4.04 -8.99
C THR A 299 -8.12 3.71 -10.48
N ALA A 300 -8.06 4.73 -11.35
CA ALA A 300 -7.91 4.48 -12.78
C ALA A 300 -6.54 3.87 -13.15
N TYR A 301 -5.63 3.72 -12.19
CA TYR A 301 -4.35 3.03 -12.37
C TYR A 301 -4.53 1.51 -12.40
N CYS A 302 -5.39 0.94 -11.54
CA CYS A 302 -5.60 -0.51 -11.51
C CYS A 302 -6.39 -1.04 -12.72
N THR A 303 -6.95 -0.18 -13.57
CA THR A 303 -7.68 -0.60 -14.78
C THR A 303 -6.73 -1.04 -15.91
N GLY A 304 -5.57 -1.66 -15.61
CA GLY A 304 -4.57 -2.16 -16.58
C GLY A 304 -5.27 -2.76 -17.81
N PHE A 305 -5.09 -2.34 -19.06
CA PHE A 305 -3.90 -1.94 -19.81
C PHE A 305 -2.80 -2.97 -19.84
N GLY A 306 -3.14 -4.18 -20.26
CA GLY A 306 -2.14 -5.20 -20.58
C GLY A 306 -1.50 -5.89 -19.38
N PHE A 307 -1.81 -5.47 -18.15
CA PHE A 307 -1.55 -6.24 -16.94
C PHE A 307 -2.86 -6.87 -16.47
N GLU A 308 -2.97 -8.18 -16.64
CA GLU A 308 -4.22 -8.95 -16.50
C GLU A 308 -4.60 -9.26 -15.03
N SER A 309 -4.07 -8.54 -14.03
CA SER A 309 -4.09 -9.02 -12.65
C SER A 309 -4.67 -8.05 -11.65
N GLY A 310 -5.55 -8.55 -10.76
CA GLY A 310 -6.07 -7.86 -9.58
C GLY A 310 -5.00 -7.45 -8.55
N THR A 311 -3.73 -7.81 -8.74
CA THR A 311 -2.62 -7.41 -7.85
C THR A 311 -2.44 -5.90 -7.76
N GLU A 312 -2.60 -5.17 -8.87
CA GLU A 312 -2.55 -3.69 -8.88
C GLU A 312 -3.69 -3.06 -8.09
N ASN A 313 -4.87 -3.69 -8.16
CA ASN A 313 -6.03 -3.24 -7.42
C ASN A 313 -5.84 -3.47 -5.91
N TRP A 314 -5.32 -4.64 -5.53
CA TRP A 314 -4.92 -4.91 -4.15
C TRP A 314 -3.89 -3.89 -3.64
N ALA A 315 -2.81 -3.64 -4.40
CA ALA A 315 -1.77 -2.68 -4.03
C ALA A 315 -2.33 -1.26 -3.83
N GLU A 316 -3.27 -0.83 -4.68
CA GLU A 316 -3.98 0.44 -4.52
C GLU A 316 -4.88 0.49 -3.27
N MET A 317 -5.61 -0.60 -2.99
CA MET A 317 -6.43 -0.71 -1.78
C MET A 317 -5.57 -0.74 -0.51
N TYR A 318 -4.44 -1.45 -0.54
CA TYR A 318 -3.45 -1.47 0.53
C TYR A 318 -2.90 -0.06 0.80
N ARG A 319 -2.52 0.66 -0.26
CA ARG A 319 -2.11 2.07 -0.17
C ARG A 319 -3.21 2.91 0.48
N TRP A 320 -4.46 2.80 0.03
CA TRP A 320 -5.58 3.58 0.59
C TRP A 320 -5.77 3.35 2.08
N TYR A 321 -5.63 2.10 2.53
CA TYR A 321 -5.81 1.73 3.93
C TYR A 321 -4.79 2.44 4.85
N TYR A 322 -3.51 2.49 4.46
CA TYR A 322 -2.44 3.08 5.29
C TYR A 322 -2.13 4.56 4.98
N GLN A 323 -2.74 5.15 3.95
CA GLN A 323 -2.43 6.50 3.50
C GLN A 323 -3.05 7.62 4.35
N GLY A 324 -4.31 7.46 4.78
CA GLY A 324 -5.01 8.52 5.49
C GLY A 324 -6.50 8.22 5.70
N ARG A 325 -7.14 9.00 6.58
CA ARG A 325 -8.53 8.78 7.01
C ARG A 325 -9.50 8.76 5.84
N TYR A 326 -9.37 9.71 4.92
CA TYR A 326 -10.27 9.83 3.76
C TYR A 326 -10.16 8.63 2.80
N ALA A 327 -8.94 8.17 2.53
CA ALA A 327 -8.71 7.03 1.64
C ALA A 327 -9.18 5.72 2.29
N ARG A 328 -8.92 5.53 3.60
CA ARG A 328 -9.42 4.36 4.35
C ARG A 328 -10.94 4.34 4.45
N ALA A 329 -11.59 5.49 4.65
CA ALA A 329 -13.06 5.59 4.62
C ALA A 329 -13.63 5.29 3.23
N ALA A 330 -12.98 5.77 2.16
CA ALA A 330 -13.38 5.44 0.79
C ALA A 330 -13.22 3.94 0.48
N LEU A 331 -12.17 3.31 1.01
CA LEU A 331 -11.98 1.86 0.91
C LEU A 331 -13.11 1.11 1.62
N ALA A 332 -13.43 1.49 2.86
CA ALA A 332 -14.53 0.88 3.63
C ALA A 332 -15.88 1.00 2.90
N ALA A 333 -16.16 2.16 2.30
CA ALA A 333 -17.40 2.39 1.60
C ALA A 333 -17.50 1.68 0.24
N ARG A 334 -16.41 1.62 -0.54
CA ARG A 334 -16.41 1.12 -1.93
C ARG A 334 -16.02 -0.36 -2.04
N PHE A 335 -15.15 -0.83 -1.15
CA PHE A 335 -14.59 -2.19 -1.15
C PHE A 335 -14.62 -2.80 0.26
N PRO A 336 -15.82 -2.95 0.87
CA PRO A 336 -15.96 -3.38 2.26
C PRO A 336 -15.32 -4.74 2.55
N ALA A 337 -15.29 -5.64 1.56
CA ALA A 337 -14.63 -6.95 1.70
C ALA A 337 -13.10 -6.82 1.85
N CYS A 338 -12.45 -5.95 1.07
CA CYS A 338 -11.00 -5.73 1.23
C CYS A 338 -10.68 -4.89 2.46
N PHE A 339 -11.53 -3.93 2.79
CA PHE A 339 -11.43 -3.24 4.07
C PHE A 339 -11.45 -4.24 5.22
N ALA A 340 -12.43 -5.14 5.27
CA ALA A 340 -12.54 -6.17 6.31
C ALA A 340 -11.34 -7.14 6.32
N ALA A 341 -10.82 -7.52 5.15
CA ALA A 341 -9.62 -8.37 5.07
C ALA A 341 -8.37 -7.69 5.65
N LEU A 342 -8.21 -6.38 5.41
CA LEU A 342 -7.11 -5.59 5.97
C LEU A 342 -7.34 -5.31 7.45
N GLU A 343 -8.49 -4.77 7.83
CA GLU A 343 -8.86 -4.39 9.19
C GLU A 343 -8.85 -5.58 10.16
N GLY A 344 -9.47 -6.68 9.73
CA GLY A 344 -9.79 -7.80 10.59
C GLY A 344 -10.86 -7.47 11.63
N ASP A 345 -10.84 -8.20 12.73
CA ASP A 345 -11.78 -8.05 13.85
C ASP A 345 -11.21 -7.21 15.02
N GLY A 346 -10.01 -6.65 14.85
CA GLY A 346 -9.29 -5.92 15.89
C GLY A 346 -8.65 -6.80 16.97
N LYS A 347 -8.76 -8.13 16.88
CA LYS A 347 -8.17 -9.12 17.81
C LYS A 347 -7.05 -9.94 17.17
N GLY A 348 -6.33 -9.34 16.23
CA GLY A 348 -5.24 -9.99 15.49
C GLY A 348 -5.70 -10.88 14.32
N GLN A 349 -7.01 -10.99 14.05
CA GLN A 349 -7.47 -11.47 12.75
C GLN A 349 -7.29 -10.37 11.70
N GLY A 350 -7.22 -10.75 10.41
CA GLY A 350 -6.95 -9.81 9.31
C GLY A 350 -5.47 -9.42 9.18
N TYR A 351 -5.16 -8.65 8.13
CA TYR A 351 -3.76 -8.35 7.79
C TYR A 351 -3.18 -7.13 8.53
N ASN A 352 -3.98 -6.31 9.21
CA ASN A 352 -3.51 -5.16 10.00
C ASN A 352 -3.00 -5.56 11.40
N ALA A 353 -3.07 -6.84 11.77
CA ALA A 353 -2.54 -7.37 13.04
C ALA A 353 -3.01 -6.58 14.28
N GLY A 354 -4.28 -6.15 14.30
CA GLY A 354 -4.86 -5.41 15.44
C GLY A 354 -4.31 -3.99 15.66
N ARG A 355 -3.48 -3.46 14.75
CA ARG A 355 -2.86 -2.13 14.92
C ARG A 355 -3.86 -0.99 14.82
N THR A 356 -3.63 0.03 15.65
CA THR A 356 -4.25 1.34 15.47
C THR A 356 -3.85 1.98 14.14
N ALA A 357 -4.66 2.92 13.67
CA ALA A 357 -4.35 3.62 12.44
C ALA A 357 -3.07 4.47 12.59
N PRO A 358 -2.22 4.57 11.54
CA PRO A 358 -0.98 5.36 11.60
C PRO A 358 -1.18 6.80 12.09
N TRP A 359 -2.26 7.46 11.69
CA TRP A 359 -2.55 8.85 12.07
C TRP A 359 -3.08 9.02 13.49
N ASP A 360 -3.65 7.97 14.09
CA ASP A 360 -4.02 7.96 15.50
C ASP A 360 -2.77 7.78 16.39
N GLU A 361 -1.67 7.26 15.82
CA GLU A 361 -0.33 7.20 16.41
C GLU A 361 0.52 8.46 16.13
N GLY A 362 -0.08 9.52 15.58
CA GLY A 362 0.60 10.79 15.29
C GLY A 362 1.45 10.80 14.01
N LEU A 363 1.34 9.80 13.13
CA LEU A 363 1.99 9.81 11.82
C LEU A 363 1.15 10.63 10.83
N GLY A 364 1.79 11.53 10.07
CA GLY A 364 1.07 12.40 9.10
C GLY A 364 0.26 11.63 8.07
N GLU A 365 -0.77 12.23 7.49
CA GLU A 365 -1.64 11.60 6.49
C GLU A 365 -1.71 12.40 5.20
N VAL A 366 -2.14 11.78 4.10
CA VAL A 366 -2.53 12.52 2.90
C VAL A 366 -3.97 12.98 3.07
N ILE A 367 -4.16 14.26 3.37
CA ILE A 367 -5.49 14.86 3.53
C ILE A 367 -6.06 15.12 2.14
N GLY A 368 -6.99 14.27 1.74
CA GLY A 368 -7.70 14.40 0.48
C GLY A 368 -7.34 13.31 -0.52
N TYR A 369 -8.38 12.79 -1.17
CA TYR A 369 -8.22 11.99 -2.36
C TYR A 369 -8.30 12.96 -3.53
N HIS A 370 -7.16 13.39 -4.11
CA HIS A 370 -7.25 14.08 -5.39
C HIS A 370 -7.73 13.03 -6.38
N LYS A 371 -8.98 13.23 -6.83
CA LYS A 371 -9.60 12.34 -7.79
C LYS A 371 -8.66 12.25 -8.97
N THR A 372 -8.23 11.04 -9.29
CA THR A 372 -7.68 10.72 -10.60
C THR A 372 -8.56 11.40 -11.64
N ARG A 373 -8.00 12.34 -12.42
CA ARG A 373 -8.72 13.02 -13.50
C ARG A 373 -8.88 12.01 -14.62
N TRP A 374 -9.92 11.22 -14.46
CA TRP A 374 -10.32 10.25 -15.43
C TRP A 374 -11.29 10.93 -16.39
N ASP A 375 -10.73 11.57 -17.40
CA ASP A 375 -11.48 11.84 -18.62
C ASP A 375 -11.58 10.47 -19.31
N SER A 376 -12.65 9.74 -19.06
CA SER A 376 -12.96 8.52 -19.80
C SER A 376 -13.57 8.87 -21.13
N CYS A 377 -12.95 8.42 -22.21
CA CYS A 377 -13.56 8.49 -23.52
C CYS A 377 -14.44 7.26 -23.75
N LYS A 378 -15.39 7.01 -22.82
CA LYS A 378 -16.31 5.85 -22.81
C LYS A 378 -15.57 4.51 -22.80
N GLY A 379 -14.58 4.36 -21.92
CA GLY A 379 -13.78 3.14 -21.78
C GLY A 379 -12.72 2.92 -22.86
N ALA A 380 -12.33 3.98 -23.56
CA ALA A 380 -11.18 4.02 -24.44
C ALA A 380 -10.20 5.10 -23.99
N ALA A 381 -8.98 5.09 -24.53
CA ALA A 381 -8.00 6.14 -24.29
C ALA A 381 -8.59 7.47 -24.72
N CYS A 382 -8.61 8.47 -23.83
CA CYS A 382 -8.76 9.81 -24.35
C CYS A 382 -7.57 10.15 -25.22
N LYS A 383 -7.86 10.66 -26.43
CA LYS A 383 -6.82 11.15 -27.31
C LYS A 383 -6.03 12.20 -26.53
N PRO A 384 -4.69 12.11 -26.49
CA PRO A 384 -3.89 13.19 -25.94
C PRO A 384 -4.19 14.45 -26.76
N TYR A 385 -4.48 15.55 -26.08
CA TYR A 385 -4.54 16.86 -26.71
C TYR A 385 -3.14 17.33 -27.10
#